data_AF-A0A6L8A401-F1
#
_entry.id   AF-A0A6L8A401-F1
#
_cell.length_a   1.000
_cell.length_b   1.000
_cell.length_c   1.000
_cell.angle_alpha   90.00
_cell.angle_beta   90.00
_cell.angle_gamma   90.00
#
_symmetry.space_group_name_H-M   'P 1'
#
loop_
_entity.id
_entity.type
_entity.pdbx_description
1 polymer ?
#
loop_
_entity_poly.entity_id
_entity_poly.type
_entity_poly.pdbx_seq_one_letter_code
_entity_poly.pdbx_strand_id
1 'polypeptide(L)' 'MTGATVRVLLFGWLREDQGWRERLVELPRPVTTVAQLQQVLDIHCPGLRWAVNQDFATPDHPLQPGDELAFLPPITGG' A
#
# COMPACT_ATOMS: atom_id res chain seq x y z
N MET A 1 22.85 -5.05 -5.66
CA MET A 1 21.71 -4.51 -6.44
C MET A 1 20.68 -4.05 -5.43
N THR A 2 20.73 -2.79 -5.02
CA THR A 2 19.81 -2.26 -4.00
C THR A 2 18.51 -1.92 -4.71
N GLY A 3 17.56 -2.85 -4.72
CA GLY A 3 16.21 -2.60 -5.22
C GLY A 3 15.58 -1.48 -4.41
N ALA A 4 14.90 -0.54 -5.08
CA ALA A 4 14.10 0.46 -4.40
C ALA A 4 12.94 -0.23 -3.68
N THR A 5 12.83 -0.12 -2.37
CA THR A 5 11.76 -0.77 -1.59
C THR A 5 10.85 0.27 -0.93
N VAL A 6 9.61 -0.11 -0.68
CA VAL A 6 8.66 0.65 0.13
C VAL A 6 8.13 -0.23 1.25
N ARG A 7 7.78 0.39 2.38
CA ARG A 7 7.13 -0.29 3.49
C ARG A 7 5.62 -0.25 3.27
N VAL A 8 5.02 -1.41 3.06
CA VAL A 8 3.56 -1.52 2.91
C VAL A 8 2.95 -1.95 4.23
N LEU A 9 1.91 -1.25 4.68
CA LEU A 9 1.13 -1.57 5.88
C LEU A 9 -0.30 -1.87 5.47
N LEU A 10 -0.84 -2.93 6.05
CA LEU A 10 -2.26 -3.27 5.96
C LEU A 10 -2.92 -2.90 7.27
N PHE A 11 -4.24 -2.72 7.29
CA PHE A 11 -5.01 -2.39 8.49
C PHE A 11 -6.33 -3.14 8.53
N GLY A 12 -6.92 -3.28 9.72
CA GLY A 12 -8.20 -3.99 9.91
C GLY A 12 -8.17 -5.42 9.37
N TRP A 13 -9.30 -5.84 8.80
CA TRP A 13 -9.50 -7.18 8.22
C TRP A 13 -8.53 -7.49 7.07
N LEU A 14 -7.95 -6.47 6.43
CA LEU A 14 -7.00 -6.66 5.33
C LEU A 14 -5.73 -7.41 5.78
N ARG A 15 -5.33 -7.27 7.06
CA ARG A 15 -4.19 -8.02 7.62
C ARG A 15 -4.47 -9.51 7.74
N GLU A 16 -5.72 -9.87 8.03
CA GLU A 16 -6.15 -11.26 8.19
C GLU A 16 -6.33 -11.91 6.81
N ASP A 17 -6.95 -11.20 5.89
CA ASP A 17 -7.11 -11.60 4.49
C ASP A 17 -5.76 -11.88 3.81
N GLN A 18 -4.78 -10.99 4.01
CA GLN A 18 -3.47 -11.11 3.40
C GLN A 18 -2.49 -11.96 4.22
N GLY A 19 -2.78 -12.22 5.50
CA GLY A 19 -1.93 -12.99 6.41
C GLY A 19 -0.68 -12.27 6.92
N TRP A 20 -0.55 -10.96 6.68
CA TRP A 20 0.55 -10.12 7.15
C TRP A 20 0.09 -8.70 7.47
N ARG A 21 0.77 -8.02 8.39
CA ARG A 21 0.42 -6.64 8.79
C ARG A 21 1.28 -5.57 8.11
N GLU A 22 2.53 -5.91 7.82
CA GLU A 22 3.51 -5.05 7.18
C GLU A 22 4.51 -5.90 6.39
N ARG A 23 5.00 -5.39 5.26
CA ARG A 23 6.12 -5.99 4.52
C ARG A 23 6.87 -4.96 3.69
N LEU A 24 8.15 -5.21 3.46
CA LEU A 24 8.92 -4.46 2.46
C LEU A 24 8.62 -5.04 1.08
N VAL A 25 8.24 -4.18 0.15
CA VAL A 25 7.93 -4.53 -1.24
C VAL A 25 8.90 -3.82 -2.15
N GLU A 26 9.50 -4.56 -3.08
CA GLU A 26 10.35 -3.99 -4.12
C GLU A 26 9.49 -3.26 -5.17
N LEU A 27 9.91 -2.04 -5.52
CA LEU A 27 9.29 -1.26 -6.56
C LEU A 27 9.65 -1.87 -7.92
N PRO A 28 8.65 -2.32 -8.71
CA PRO A 28 8.90 -3.02 -9.97
C PRO A 28 9.47 -2.11 -11.05
N ARG A 29 9.35 -0.78 -10.91
CA ARG A 29 9.82 0.22 -11.88
C ARG A 29 10.34 1.49 -11.19
N PRO A 30 11.18 2.29 -11.87
CA PRO A 30 11.70 3.56 -11.35
C PRO A 30 10.60 4.54 -10.93
N VAL A 31 9.44 4.49 -11.60
CA VAL A 31 8.23 5.20 -11.23
C VAL A 31 7.16 4.15 -10.99
N THR A 32 6.78 3.99 -9.72
CA THR A 32 5.68 3.11 -9.31
C THR A 32 4.65 3.97 -8.60
N THR A 33 3.37 3.87 -8.96
CA THR A 33 2.30 4.58 -8.25
C THR A 33 1.61 3.69 -7.23
N VAL A 34 0.83 4.30 -6.34
CA VAL A 34 -0.03 3.58 -5.38
C VAL A 34 -0.91 2.55 -6.08
N ALA A 35 -1.58 2.92 -7.19
CA ALA A 35 -2.43 2.01 -7.95
C ALA A 35 -1.66 0.81 -8.52
N GLN A 36 -0.47 1.06 -9.07
CA GLN A 36 0.37 -0.02 -9.62
C GLN A 36 0.81 -0.98 -8.53
N LEU A 37 1.24 -0.46 -7.38
CA LEU A 37 1.64 -1.31 -6.27
C LEU A 37 0.45 -2.08 -5.71
N GLN A 38 -0.72 -1.45 -5.61
CA GLN A 38 -1.95 -2.12 -5.23
C GLN A 38 -2.28 -3.30 -6.14
N GLN A 39 -2.20 -3.13 -7.47
CA GLN A 39 -2.44 -4.20 -8.43
C GLN A 39 -1.41 -5.34 -8.31
N VAL A 40 -0.14 -5.01 -8.04
CA VAL A 40 0.91 -6.02 -7.82
C VAL A 40 0.64 -6.86 -6.58
N LEU A 41 0.06 -6.25 -5.53
CA LEU A 41 -0.27 -6.94 -4.29
C LEU A 41 -1.67 -7.55 -4.27
N ASP A 42 -2.45 -7.38 -5.34
CA ASP A 42 -3.84 -7.84 -5.47
C ASP A 42 -4.76 -7.38 -4.32
N ILE A 43 -4.56 -6.14 -3.85
CA ILE A 43 -5.33 -5.56 -2.75
C ILE A 43 -6.51 -4.76 -3.32
N HIS A 44 -7.72 -5.30 -3.21
CA HIS A 44 -8.91 -4.63 -3.75
C HIS A 44 -10.09 -4.76 -2.80
N CYS A 45 -10.63 -3.62 -2.34
CA CYS A 45 -11.91 -3.59 -1.66
C CYS A 45 -12.68 -2.28 -1.90
N PRO A 46 -14.03 -2.30 -1.83
CA PRO A 46 -14.83 -1.09 -1.95
C PRO A 46 -14.51 -0.11 -0.81
N GLY A 47 -14.32 1.17 -1.14
CA GLY A 47 -14.03 2.20 -0.14
C GLY A 47 -12.61 2.16 0.46
N LEU A 48 -11.69 1.40 -0.17
CA LEU A 48 -10.27 1.41 0.18
C LEU A 48 -9.70 2.82 0.04
N ARG A 49 -8.93 3.25 1.04
CA ARG A 49 -8.15 4.48 1.03
C ARG A 49 -6.67 4.17 1.16
N TRP A 50 -5.84 5.13 0.73
CA TRP A 50 -4.39 5.02 0.78
C TRP A 50 -3.81 6.18 1.57
N ALA A 51 -2.73 5.92 2.28
CA ALA A 51 -1.90 6.97 2.85
C ALA A 51 -0.43 6.70 2.54
N VAL A 52 0.29 7.73 2.11
CA VAL A 52 1.74 7.69 1.92
C VAL A 52 2.37 8.57 3.00
N ASN A 53 3.27 8.02 3.81
CA ASN A 53 3.93 8.71 4.90
C ASN A 53 2.96 9.43 5.87
N GLN A 54 1.84 8.77 6.21
CA GLN A 54 0.75 9.28 7.06
C GLN A 54 -0.14 10.37 6.44
N ASP A 55 0.08 10.74 5.19
CA ASP A 55 -0.78 11.67 4.43
C ASP A 55 -1.67 10.91 3.44
N PHE A 56 -2.95 11.30 3.34
CA PHE A 56 -3.86 10.68 2.38
C PHE A 56 -3.35 10.84 0.95
N ALA A 57 -3.29 9.72 0.24
CA ALA A 57 -2.76 9.63 -1.11
C ALA A 57 -3.85 9.27 -2.12
N THR A 58 -3.59 9.62 -3.38
CA THR A 58 -4.40 9.22 -4.52
C THR A 58 -3.80 7.98 -5.20
N PRO A 59 -4.58 7.26 -6.02
CA PRO A 59 -4.08 6.13 -6.80
C PRO A 59 -2.88 6.48 -7.71
N ASP A 60 -2.84 7.72 -8.22
CA ASP A 60 -1.76 8.22 -9.09
C ASP A 60 -0.55 8.77 -8.31
N HIS A 61 -0.57 8.74 -6.98
CA HIS A 61 0.54 9.24 -6.17
C HIS A 61 1.82 8.42 -6.44
N PRO A 62 2.93 9.06 -6.82
CA PRO A 62 4.19 8.36 -7.08
C PRO A 62 4.85 7.95 -5.77
N LEU A 63 5.32 6.70 -5.71
CA LEU A 63 6.04 6.14 -4.58
C LEU A 63 7.55 6.29 -4.78
N GLN A 64 8.23 6.70 -3.71
CA GLN A 64 9.67 6.82 -3.64
C GLN A 64 10.27 5.67 -2.82
N PRO A 65 11.54 5.29 -3.08
CA PRO A 65 12.23 4.33 -2.24
C PRO A 65 12.27 4.82 -0.78
N GLY A 66 11.86 3.96 0.16
CA GLY A 66 11.78 4.27 1.59
C GLY A 66 10.41 4.76 2.06
N ASP A 67 9.48 5.05 1.14
CA ASP A 67 8.14 5.49 1.52
C ASP A 67 7.36 4.42 2.28
N GLU A 68 6.47 4.90 3.12
CA GLU A 68 5.47 4.09 3.79
C GLU A 68 4.12 4.21 3.07
N LEU A 69 3.60 3.10 2.54
CA LEU A 69 2.24 3.02 1.96
C LEU A 69 1.32 2.23 2.88
N ALA A 70 0.28 2.86 3.38
CA ALA A 70 -0.78 2.22 4.15
C ALA A 70 -2.04 1.99 3.30
N PHE A 71 -2.57 0.78 3.34
CA PHE A 71 -3.88 0.41 2.82
C PHE A 71 -4.91 0.43 3.94
N LEU A 72 -5.88 1.35 3.83
CA LEU A 72 -6.87 1.64 4.85
C LEU A 72 -8.25 1.16 4.37
N PRO A 73 -8.69 -0.05 4.74
CA PRO A 73 -10.03 -0.48 4.40
C PRO A 73 -11.08 0.44 5.06
N PRO A 74 -12.31 0.48 4.53
CA PRO A 74 -13.38 1.21 5.20
C PRO A 74 -13.52 0.69 6.63
N ILE A 75 -13.64 1.61 7.59
CA ILE A 75 -13.93 1.25 8.96
C ILE A 75 -15.38 0.75 8.96
N THR A 76 -15.57 -0.56 9.04
CA THR A 76 -16.87 -1.14 9.41
C THR A 76 -17.06 -0.88 10.89
N GLY A 77 -17.57 0.31 11.22
CA GLY A 77 -18.04 0.62 12.57
C GLY A 77 -19.37 -0.11 12.79
N GLY A 78 -19.36 -1.04 13.74
CA GLY A 78 -20.51 -1.84 14.19
C GLY A 78 -20.05 -2.91 15.17
#